data_AF-A0A0P0MFG7-F1
#
_entry.id   AF-A0A0P0MFG7-F1
#
_cell.length_a   1.000
_cell.length_b   1.000
_cell.length_c   1.000
_cell.angle_alpha   90.00
_cell.angle_beta   90.00
_cell.angle_gamma   90.00
#
_symmetry.space_group_name_H-M   'P 1'
#
loop_
_entity.id
_entity.type
_entity.pdbx_description
1 polymer ?
#
loop_
_entity_poly.entity_id
_entity_poly.type
_entity_poly.pdbx_seq_one_letter_code
_entity_poly.pdbx_strand_id
1 'polypeptide(L)'
;MQSTSVRMCLGTFVLVSLAFSATANQVVYKCGQEITNQPTDPKLCQPLNISQPTQIEGTRVQTSSHKGTGTAVMDASVVQTGPAADSLERKAQARTILEDEWQKLSAQYAELVQQYNRGKSTPLAGETMHQTNDPQRAMALKAQVQRMERDLQALQRELSRYGLQMASPLSAATSK
;
A
#
# COMPACT_ATOMS: atom_id res chain seq x y z
N MET A 1 -6.99 11.91 -65.80
CA MET A 1 -7.92 12.64 -64.89
C MET A 1 -8.12 11.84 -63.62
N GLN A 2 -7.22 11.93 -62.63
CA GLN A 2 -7.33 11.10 -61.41
C GLN A 2 -6.64 11.71 -60.18
N SER A 3 -6.63 13.04 -60.04
CA SER A 3 -5.90 13.71 -58.96
C SER A 3 -6.68 14.84 -58.26
N THR A 4 -8.02 14.83 -58.33
CA THR A 4 -8.88 15.80 -57.64
C THR A 4 -9.84 15.17 -56.62
N SER A 5 -10.13 13.88 -56.69
CA SER A 5 -11.11 13.22 -55.80
C SER A 5 -10.60 12.89 -54.39
N VAL A 6 -9.28 12.77 -54.17
CA VAL A 6 -8.75 12.34 -52.85
C VAL A 6 -8.71 13.50 -51.84
N ARG A 7 -8.63 14.75 -52.31
CA ARG A 7 -8.60 15.93 -51.42
C ARG A 7 -9.96 16.28 -50.82
N MET A 8 -11.05 15.74 -51.35
CA MET A 8 -12.42 16.06 -50.90
C MET A 8 -12.90 15.19 -49.73
N CYS A 9 -12.26 14.04 -49.46
CA CYS A 9 -12.63 13.16 -48.34
C CYS A 9 -11.91 13.48 -47.02
N LEU A 10 -10.81 14.23 -47.05
CA LEU A 10 -10.04 14.58 -45.85
C LEU A 10 -10.61 15.79 -45.08
N GLY A 11 -11.48 16.60 -45.71
CA GLY A 11 -12.08 17.78 -45.08
C GLY A 11 -13.36 17.51 -44.30
N THR A 12 -14.06 16.40 -44.54
CA THR A 12 -15.38 16.11 -43.95
C THR A 12 -15.34 15.20 -42.73
N PHE A 13 -14.18 14.61 -42.39
CA PHE A 13 -14.06 13.73 -41.23
C PHE A 13 -13.70 14.46 -39.92
N VAL A 14 -13.43 15.77 -39.97
CA VAL A 14 -12.96 16.56 -38.82
C VAL A 14 -14.10 17.19 -37.99
N LEU A 15 -15.37 17.07 -38.41
CA LEU A 15 -16.46 17.88 -37.83
C LEU A 15 -17.60 17.14 -37.11
N VAL A 16 -17.54 15.83 -36.88
CA VAL A 16 -18.64 15.10 -36.20
C VAL A 16 -18.14 14.10 -35.15
N SER A 17 -17.35 14.60 -34.21
CA SER A 17 -17.06 13.90 -32.94
C SER A 17 -17.26 14.84 -31.76
N LEU A 18 -18.42 15.51 -31.72
CA LEU A 18 -18.95 16.05 -30.47
C LEU A 18 -19.36 14.86 -29.61
N ALA A 19 -18.41 14.34 -28.84
CA ALA A 19 -18.69 13.42 -27.75
C ALA A 19 -19.68 14.11 -26.81
N PHE A 20 -20.90 13.59 -26.76
CA PHE A 20 -21.86 13.91 -25.71
C PHE A 20 -21.27 13.43 -24.39
N SER A 21 -20.62 14.32 -23.65
CA SER A 21 -20.39 14.11 -22.23
C SER A 21 -21.75 14.19 -21.54
N ALA A 22 -22.43 13.05 -21.41
CA ALA A 22 -23.61 12.94 -20.57
C ALA A 22 -23.16 13.12 -19.11
N THR A 23 -23.25 14.34 -18.60
CA THR A 23 -23.16 14.59 -17.16
C THR A 23 -24.37 13.94 -16.52
N ALA A 24 -24.18 12.78 -15.91
CA ALA A 24 -25.22 12.12 -15.13
C ALA A 24 -25.47 12.92 -13.85
N ASN A 25 -26.22 14.01 -13.94
CA ASN A 25 -26.84 14.63 -12.78
C ASN A 25 -27.92 13.66 -12.29
N GLN A 26 -27.54 12.77 -11.36
CA GLN A 26 -28.42 11.75 -10.82
C GLN A 26 -29.41 12.40 -9.85
N VAL A 27 -30.44 13.04 -10.42
CA VAL A 27 -31.60 13.54 -9.66
C VAL A 27 -32.44 12.33 -9.29
N VAL A 28 -32.53 12.05 -7.99
CA VAL A 28 -33.30 10.91 -7.48
C VAL A 28 -34.70 11.39 -7.12
N TYR A 29 -35.73 10.61 -7.44
CA TYR A 29 -37.13 10.98 -7.18
C TYR A 29 -37.73 10.07 -6.11
N LYS A 30 -38.59 10.64 -5.25
CA LYS A 30 -39.40 9.89 -4.29
C LYS A 30 -40.87 9.91 -4.72
N CYS A 31 -41.38 8.74 -5.06
CA CYS A 31 -42.77 8.50 -5.44
C CYS A 31 -43.44 7.73 -4.29
N GLY A 32 -43.91 8.43 -3.26
CA GLY A 32 -44.47 7.82 -2.05
C GLY A 32 -43.41 7.08 -1.21
N GLN A 33 -43.35 5.75 -1.30
CA GLN A 33 -42.39 4.88 -0.59
C GLN A 33 -41.22 4.44 -1.49
N GLU A 34 -41.31 4.63 -2.80
CA GLU A 34 -40.29 4.19 -3.77
C GLU A 34 -39.32 5.33 -4.10
N ILE A 35 -38.03 5.00 -4.09
CA ILE A 35 -36.95 5.89 -4.51
C ILE A 35 -36.40 5.37 -5.83
N THR A 36 -36.54 6.15 -6.89
CA THR A 36 -36.15 5.75 -8.25
C THR A 36 -35.39 6.86 -8.97
N ASN A 37 -34.47 6.44 -9.84
CA ASN A 37 -33.74 7.32 -10.74
C ASN A 37 -34.51 7.57 -12.05
N GLN A 38 -35.58 6.84 -12.30
CA GLN A 38 -36.33 6.90 -13.55
C GLN A 38 -37.84 6.75 -13.29
N PRO A 39 -38.50 7.81 -12.80
CA PRO A 39 -39.94 7.77 -12.53
C PRO A 39 -40.71 7.68 -13.85
N THR A 40 -41.74 6.82 -13.89
CA THR A 40 -42.67 6.71 -15.03
C THR A 40 -43.47 8.00 -15.24
N ASP A 41 -43.83 8.69 -14.15
CA ASP A 41 -44.50 10.00 -14.17
C ASP A 41 -43.83 11.00 -13.21
N PRO A 42 -42.97 11.91 -13.70
CA PRO A 42 -42.19 12.82 -12.87
C PRO A 42 -43.03 13.89 -12.14
N LYS A 43 -44.29 14.10 -12.56
CA LYS A 43 -45.21 15.06 -11.92
C LYS A 43 -45.82 14.55 -10.62
N LEU A 44 -45.80 13.23 -10.41
CA LEU A 44 -46.34 12.55 -9.22
C LEU A 44 -45.24 12.26 -8.18
N CYS A 45 -43.99 12.65 -8.46
CA CYS A 45 -42.84 12.33 -7.63
C CYS A 45 -42.09 13.60 -7.23
N GLN A 46 -41.58 13.64 -6.00
CA GLN A 46 -40.81 14.78 -5.51
C GLN A 46 -39.32 14.56 -5.77
N PRO A 47 -38.60 15.52 -6.40
CA PRO A 47 -37.16 15.41 -6.58
C PRO A 47 -36.45 15.53 -5.22
N LEU A 48 -35.59 14.56 -4.92
CA LEU A 48 -34.72 14.56 -3.76
C LEU A 48 -33.32 14.99 -4.20
N ASN A 49 -32.86 16.09 -3.62
CA ASN A 49 -31.48 16.53 -3.75
C ASN A 49 -30.65 15.79 -2.70
N ILE A 50 -30.07 14.65 -3.09
CA ILE A 50 -29.07 13.97 -2.27
C ILE A 50 -27.79 14.77 -2.45
N SER A 51 -27.24 15.29 -1.35
CA SER A 51 -26.03 16.10 -1.33
C SER A 51 -24.96 15.52 -2.25
N GLN A 52 -24.29 16.40 -3.00
CA GLN A 52 -23.37 16.07 -4.09
C GLN A 52 -22.48 14.85 -3.75
N PRO A 53 -22.34 13.88 -4.66
CA PRO A 53 -21.49 12.72 -4.43
C PRO A 53 -20.09 13.20 -4.12
N THR A 54 -19.61 12.92 -2.90
CA THR A 54 -18.22 13.17 -2.56
C THR A 54 -17.39 12.16 -3.34
N GLN A 55 -16.77 12.64 -4.42
CA GLN A 55 -15.81 11.84 -5.17
C GLN A 55 -14.58 11.64 -4.29
N ILE A 56 -14.51 10.49 -3.62
CA ILE A 56 -13.31 10.04 -2.94
C ILE A 56 -12.42 9.46 -4.04
N GLU A 57 -11.37 10.19 -4.39
CA GLU A 57 -10.37 9.72 -5.34
C GLU A 57 -9.78 8.40 -4.82
N GLY A 58 -10.02 7.30 -5.54
CA GLY A 58 -9.44 6.00 -5.19
C GLY A 58 -7.92 6.06 -5.35
N THR A 59 -7.18 5.38 -4.46
CA THR A 59 -5.73 5.25 -4.61
C THR A 59 -5.40 4.50 -5.90
N ARG A 60 -5.05 5.25 -6.95
CA ARG A 60 -4.64 4.69 -8.23
C ARG A 60 -3.26 4.05 -8.07
N VAL A 61 -3.21 2.72 -8.07
CA VAL A 61 -1.95 1.99 -8.26
C VAL A 61 -1.44 2.25 -9.68
N GLN A 62 -0.31 2.95 -9.81
CA GLN A 62 0.30 3.21 -11.10
C GLN A 62 0.85 1.91 -11.67
N THR A 63 0.20 1.35 -12.69
CA THR A 63 0.81 0.37 -13.57
C THR A 63 1.66 1.12 -14.59
N SER A 64 2.97 0.98 -14.46
CA SER A 64 3.97 1.59 -15.33
C SER A 64 3.86 1.02 -16.75
N SER A 65 3.26 1.80 -17.66
CA SER A 65 3.48 1.62 -19.09
C SER A 65 4.00 2.93 -19.67
N HIS A 66 5.32 2.97 -19.86
CA HIS A 66 6.03 4.05 -20.51
C HIS A 66 5.78 4.01 -22.03
N LYS A 67 5.22 5.09 -22.59
CA LYS A 67 5.71 5.70 -23.85
C LYS A 67 5.09 7.08 -24.07
N GLY A 68 5.95 8.10 -24.27
CA GLY A 68 5.58 9.34 -24.96
C GLY A 68 5.68 10.64 -24.15
N THR A 69 6.89 11.20 -24.13
CA THR A 69 7.24 12.64 -24.10
C THR A 69 6.15 13.64 -23.70
N GLY A 70 6.30 14.21 -22.49
CA GLY A 70 5.59 15.40 -22.06
C GLY A 70 5.87 15.72 -20.60
N THR A 71 6.84 16.61 -20.38
CA THR A 71 7.05 17.46 -19.19
C THR A 71 7.07 16.78 -17.81
N ALA A 72 8.24 16.83 -17.18
CA ALA A 72 8.55 16.41 -15.82
C ALA A 72 7.40 16.64 -14.82
N VAL A 73 6.74 15.55 -14.41
CA VAL A 73 6.04 15.49 -13.14
C VAL A 73 7.06 15.06 -12.11
N MET A 74 7.46 16.04 -11.30
CA MET A 74 8.22 15.84 -10.07
C MET A 74 7.57 14.71 -9.27
N ASP A 75 8.41 13.73 -8.96
CA ASP A 75 8.21 12.67 -8.00
C ASP A 75 7.47 13.20 -6.76
N ALA A 76 6.43 12.45 -6.36
CA ALA A 76 5.66 12.70 -5.15
C ALA A 76 6.48 12.32 -3.92
N SER A 77 7.60 13.01 -3.72
CA SER A 77 8.10 13.28 -2.40
C SER A 77 7.41 14.58 -1.98
N VAL A 78 6.45 14.50 -1.05
CA VAL A 78 6.02 15.68 -0.27
C VAL A 78 7.27 16.17 0.46
N VAL A 79 8.07 16.97 -0.22
CA VAL A 79 9.06 17.84 0.37
C VAL A 79 8.25 18.94 1.01
N GLN A 80 7.87 18.72 2.26
CA GLN A 80 7.55 19.81 3.16
C GLN A 80 8.79 20.70 3.23
N THR A 81 8.78 21.76 2.43
CA THR A 81 9.67 22.92 2.50
C THR A 81 9.36 23.72 3.78
N GLY A 82 9.52 23.08 4.94
CA GLY A 82 9.94 23.79 6.15
C GLY A 82 11.43 24.13 6.03
N PRO A 83 11.99 25.01 6.88
CA PRO A 83 13.41 25.30 6.86
C PRO A 83 14.20 23.99 6.91
N ALA A 84 15.24 23.86 6.08
CA ALA A 84 15.98 22.62 5.89
C ALA A 84 16.50 22.02 7.21
N ALA A 85 16.74 22.86 8.22
CA ALA A 85 17.07 22.47 9.59
C ALA A 85 15.98 21.58 10.25
N ASP A 86 14.71 21.98 10.22
CA ASP A 86 13.60 21.20 10.78
C ASP A 86 13.41 19.86 10.07
N SER A 87 13.79 19.78 8.80
CA SER A 87 13.73 18.53 8.03
C SER A 87 14.85 17.55 8.43
N LEU A 88 16.01 18.07 8.82
CA LEU A 88 17.17 17.28 9.24
C LEU A 88 17.00 16.76 10.67
N GLU A 89 16.51 17.61 11.57
CA GLU A 89 16.18 17.22 12.95
C GLU A 89 15.10 16.11 12.97
N ARG A 90 14.05 16.26 12.17
CA ARG A 90 13.01 15.21 12.03
C ARG A 90 13.56 13.90 11.49
N LYS A 91 14.48 13.95 10.51
CA LYS A 91 15.15 12.74 10.01
C LYS A 91 16.04 12.09 11.06
N ALA A 92 16.75 12.89 11.87
CA ALA A 92 17.56 12.38 12.97
C ALA A 92 16.69 11.72 14.04
N GLN A 93 15.56 12.33 14.42
CA GLN A 93 14.61 11.77 15.36
C GLN A 93 13.98 10.47 14.83
N ALA A 94 13.53 10.46 13.57
CA ALA A 94 12.97 9.27 12.94
C ALA A 94 13.98 8.11 12.90
N ARG A 95 15.25 8.41 12.61
CA ARG A 95 16.34 7.45 12.69
C ARG A 95 16.48 6.87 14.10
N THR A 96 16.54 7.69 15.14
CA THR A 96 16.68 7.20 16.53
C THR A 96 15.52 6.29 16.92
N ILE A 97 14.30 6.63 16.53
CA ILE A 97 13.11 5.79 16.79
C ILE A 97 13.24 4.43 16.09
N LEU A 98 13.65 4.41 14.82
CA LEU A 98 13.83 3.15 14.08
C LEU A 98 14.96 2.29 14.65
N GLU A 99 16.02 2.91 15.17
CA GLU A 99 17.11 2.20 15.86
C GLU A 99 16.63 1.53 17.16
N ASP A 100 15.84 2.24 17.97
CA ASP A 100 15.25 1.70 19.21
C ASP A 100 14.29 0.55 18.93
N GLU A 101 13.40 0.71 17.94
CA GLU A 101 12.50 -0.35 17.49
C GLU A 101 13.29 -1.56 16.99
N TRP A 102 14.41 -1.35 16.28
CA TRP A 102 15.27 -2.43 15.83
C TRP A 102 15.89 -3.19 17.00
N GLN A 103 16.40 -2.49 18.01
CA GLN A 103 16.96 -3.12 19.19
C GLN A 103 15.92 -3.95 19.93
N LYS A 104 14.73 -3.38 20.14
CA LYS A 104 13.61 -4.06 20.81
C LYS A 104 13.16 -5.31 20.05
N LEU A 105 12.95 -5.22 18.74
CA LEU A 105 12.60 -6.39 17.92
C LEU A 105 13.74 -7.43 17.92
N SER A 106 15.00 -7.00 17.86
CA SER A 106 16.13 -7.92 17.87
C SER A 106 16.23 -8.73 19.16
N ALA A 107 15.96 -8.09 20.31
CA ALA A 107 15.94 -8.74 21.61
C ALA A 107 14.79 -9.76 21.72
N GLN A 108 13.59 -9.39 21.26
CA GLN A 108 12.44 -10.29 21.21
C GLN A 108 12.69 -11.49 20.29
N TYR A 109 13.29 -11.26 19.11
CA TYR A 109 13.68 -12.33 18.20
C TYR A 109 14.67 -13.30 18.84
N ALA A 110 15.70 -12.78 19.53
CA ALA A 110 16.68 -13.61 20.22
C ALA A 110 16.03 -14.48 21.31
N GLU A 111 15.10 -13.91 22.09
CA GLU A 111 14.33 -14.67 23.08
C GLU A 111 13.49 -15.77 22.42
N LEU A 112 12.79 -15.43 21.32
CA LEU A 112 11.93 -16.37 20.61
C LEU A 112 12.70 -17.54 20.01
N VAL A 113 13.90 -17.27 19.48
CA VAL A 113 14.83 -18.29 19.01
C VAL A 113 15.30 -19.18 20.16
N GLN A 114 15.59 -18.61 21.33
CA GLN A 114 15.93 -19.41 22.52
C GLN A 114 14.78 -20.32 22.95
N GLN A 115 13.55 -19.79 23.01
CA GLN A 115 12.35 -20.58 23.35
C GLN A 115 12.13 -21.72 22.33
N TYR A 116 12.28 -21.42 21.05
CA TYR A 116 12.19 -22.43 19.98
C TYR A 116 13.29 -23.50 20.09
N ASN A 117 14.51 -23.12 20.45
CA ASN A 117 15.62 -24.07 20.63
C ASN A 117 15.46 -24.92 21.89
N ARG A 118 14.96 -24.36 23.00
CA ARG A 118 14.61 -25.14 24.21
C ARG A 118 13.50 -26.16 23.93
N GLY A 119 12.55 -25.83 23.05
CA GLY A 119 11.52 -26.78 22.60
C GLY A 119 12.04 -27.86 21.65
N LYS A 120 13.26 -27.73 21.13
CA LYS A 120 13.89 -28.73 20.24
C LYS A 120 14.91 -29.61 20.94
N SER A 121 15.49 -29.18 22.06
CA SER A 121 16.48 -29.98 22.77
C SER A 121 15.82 -31.27 23.28
N THR A 122 16.38 -32.41 22.90
CA THR A 122 15.99 -33.71 23.45
C THR A 122 16.27 -33.68 24.95
N PRO A 123 15.28 -33.99 25.82
CA PRO A 123 15.53 -34.02 27.26
C PRO A 123 16.61 -35.05 27.59
N LEU A 124 17.43 -34.75 28.59
CA LEU A 124 18.51 -35.63 29.01
C LEU A 124 17.93 -36.92 29.58
N ALA A 125 18.67 -38.04 29.44
CA ALA A 125 18.25 -39.34 29.94
C ALA A 125 18.01 -39.29 31.45
N GLY A 126 16.75 -39.30 31.87
CA GLY A 126 16.34 -39.22 33.28
C GLY A 126 15.46 -38.01 33.64
N GLU A 127 15.35 -37.01 32.77
CA GLU A 127 14.42 -35.89 32.97
C GLU A 127 13.02 -36.28 32.47
N THR A 128 12.02 -36.24 33.37
CA THR A 128 10.62 -36.46 32.99
C THR A 128 10.17 -35.35 32.05
N MET A 129 9.58 -35.74 30.91
CA MET A 129 8.93 -34.88 29.90
C MET A 129 7.76 -34.08 30.49
N HIS A 130 8.02 -33.16 31.42
CA HIS A 130 7.00 -32.30 31.97
C HIS A 130 6.78 -31.12 31.02
N GLN A 131 5.76 -31.30 30.17
CA GLN A 131 5.05 -30.30 29.37
C GLN A 131 5.63 -29.98 27.96
N THR A 132 4.96 -30.54 26.95
CA THR A 132 4.59 -29.90 25.66
C THR A 132 5.53 -30.00 24.45
N ASN A 133 5.96 -31.21 24.11
CA ASN A 133 6.37 -31.54 22.74
C ASN A 133 5.17 -31.65 21.78
N ASP A 134 4.26 -30.68 21.82
CA ASP A 134 3.18 -30.63 20.84
C ASP A 134 3.75 -30.09 19.52
N PRO A 135 3.76 -30.88 18.43
CA PRO A 135 4.31 -30.45 17.15
C PRO A 135 3.64 -29.15 16.66
N GLN A 136 2.38 -28.94 17.01
CA GLN A 136 1.63 -27.72 16.70
C GLN A 136 2.22 -26.47 17.36
N ARG A 137 2.67 -26.57 18.63
CA ARG A 137 3.30 -25.45 19.33
C ARG A 137 4.65 -25.12 18.71
N ALA A 138 5.44 -26.14 18.38
CA ALA A 138 6.73 -25.97 17.71
C ALA A 138 6.57 -25.31 16.32
N MET A 139 5.53 -25.69 15.57
CA MET A 139 5.20 -25.03 14.30
C MET A 139 4.76 -23.58 14.50
N ALA A 140 3.93 -23.29 15.51
CA ALA A 140 3.50 -21.93 15.83
C ALA A 140 4.68 -21.02 16.22
N LEU A 141 5.58 -21.49 17.09
CA LEU A 141 6.83 -20.80 17.45
C LEU A 141 7.71 -20.55 16.23
N LYS A 142 7.91 -21.57 15.37
CA LYS A 142 8.67 -21.42 14.13
C LYS A 142 8.07 -20.35 13.21
N ALA A 143 6.75 -20.36 13.04
CA ALA A 143 6.06 -19.36 12.22
C ALA A 143 6.15 -17.95 12.80
N GLN A 144 6.22 -17.81 14.14
CA GLN A 144 6.43 -16.53 14.79
C GLN A 144 7.87 -16.02 14.59
N VAL A 145 8.88 -16.90 14.73
CA VAL A 145 10.29 -16.59 14.43
C VAL A 145 10.44 -16.09 12.98
N GLN A 146 9.85 -16.79 12.01
CA GLN A 146 9.91 -16.39 10.60
C GLN A 146 9.21 -15.06 10.30
N ARG A 147 8.14 -14.73 11.03
CA ARG A 147 7.48 -13.42 10.91
C ARG A 147 8.38 -12.31 11.44
N MET A 148 8.88 -12.46 12.66
CA MET A 148 9.82 -11.51 13.26
C MET A 148 11.08 -11.29 12.42
N GLU A 149 11.60 -12.34 11.79
CA GLU A 149 12.74 -12.24 10.89
C GLU A 149 12.45 -11.31 9.69
N ARG A 150 11.26 -11.44 9.09
CA ARG A 150 10.83 -10.55 8.00
C ARG A 150 10.62 -9.11 8.46
N ASP A 151 10.12 -8.92 9.68
CA ASP A 151 9.94 -7.60 10.27
C ASP A 151 11.29 -6.92 10.51
N LEU A 152 12.28 -7.66 11.05
CA LEU A 152 13.65 -7.18 11.19
C LEU A 152 14.29 -6.80 9.85
N GLN A 153 14.08 -7.61 8.81
CA GLN A 153 14.54 -7.29 7.46
C GLN A 153 13.84 -6.05 6.88
N ALA A 154 12.54 -5.87 7.15
CA ALA A 154 11.81 -4.68 6.73
C ALA A 154 12.35 -3.42 7.41
N LEU A 155 12.59 -3.49 8.72
CA LEU A 155 13.13 -2.38 9.48
C LEU A 155 14.57 -2.05 9.06
N GLN A 156 15.38 -3.07 8.76
CA GLN A 156 16.72 -2.88 8.19
C GLN A 156 16.68 -2.16 6.85
N ARG A 157 15.69 -2.46 5.98
CA ARG A 157 15.48 -1.71 4.72
C ARG A 157 15.08 -0.27 5.00
N GLU A 158 14.21 -0.01 5.96
CA GLU A 158 13.86 1.37 6.34
C GLU A 158 15.08 2.13 6.85
N LEU A 159 15.87 1.56 7.76
CA LEU A 159 17.11 2.16 8.24
C LEU A 159 18.11 2.46 7.10
N SER A 160 18.18 1.59 6.09
CA SER A 160 19.04 1.82 4.92
C SER A 160 18.62 3.06 4.10
N ARG A 161 17.33 3.39 4.08
CA ARG A 161 16.83 4.63 3.46
C ARG A 161 17.28 5.89 4.21
N TYR A 162 17.55 5.76 5.51
CA TYR A 162 18.15 6.82 6.34
C TYR A 162 19.69 6.82 6.31
N GLY A 163 20.31 5.99 5.45
CA GLY A 163 21.76 5.92 5.29
C GLY A 163 22.46 5.01 6.29
N LEU A 164 21.71 4.14 6.99
CA LEU A 164 22.26 3.20 7.96
C LEU A 164 22.10 1.75 7.54
N GLN A 165 23.21 1.03 7.58
CA GLN A 165 23.20 -0.40 7.38
C GLN A 165 23.43 -1.06 8.74
N MET A 166 22.36 -1.60 9.32
CA MET A 166 22.49 -2.47 10.49
C MET A 166 22.88 -3.87 10.05
N ALA A 167 23.70 -4.55 10.83
CA ALA A 167 24.05 -5.94 10.57
C ALA A 167 22.81 -6.82 10.79
N SER A 168 22.49 -7.64 9.79
CA SER A 168 21.39 -8.59 9.91
C SER A 168 21.75 -9.66 10.94
N PRO A 169 20.86 -10.04 11.87
CA PRO A 169 21.19 -11.03 12.92
C PRO A 169 21.56 -12.41 12.36
N LEU A 170 21.16 -12.72 11.12
CA LEU A 170 21.57 -13.95 10.40
C LEU A 170 23.04 -13.93 9.95
N SER A 171 23.61 -12.75 9.67
CA SER A 171 25.00 -12.63 9.23
C SER A 171 25.98 -12.96 10.35
N ALA A 172 25.62 -12.72 11.60
CA ALA A 172 26.46 -13.06 12.76
C ALA A 172 26.53 -14.58 13.02
N ALA A 173 25.52 -15.35 12.59
CA ALA A 173 25.46 -16.80 12.81
C ALA A 173 26.27 -17.62 11.79
N THR A 174 26.70 -17.01 10.67
CA THR A 174 27.41 -17.71 9.57
C THR A 174 28.93 -17.48 9.58
N SER A 175 29.43 -16.66 10.51
CA SER A 175 30.86 -16.41 10.70
C SER A 175 31.41 -17.24 11.86
N LYS A 176 31.41 -18.56 11.73
CA LYS A 176 32.29 -19.43 12.54
C LYS A 176 32.59 -20.74 11.84
#